data_AF-A0A1R2BHA4-F1
#
_entry.id   AF-A0A1R2BHA4-F1
#
_cell.length_a   1.000
_cell.length_b   1.000
_cell.length_c   1.000
_cell.angle_alpha   90.00
_cell.angle_beta   90.00
_cell.angle_gamma   90.00
#
_symmetry.space_group_name_H-M   'P 1'
#
loop_
_entity.id
_entity.type
_entity.pdbx_description
1 polymer ?
#
loop_
_entity_poly.entity_id
_entity_poly.type
_entity_poly.pdbx_seq_one_letter_code
_entity_poly.pdbx_strand_id
1 'polypeptide(L)'
;MKLSLVVCLLAAASAKIYFQETFNFNWFRNWLVSSAKNYGNWAWTPGSLYADTDDYGIQTADSNPNYAISASFPAFTSFDMPLIIQYTLKNEQPINCGGGYIKILPKGFNQLFFSEETPYLIMFGPDYCNGEGKGQLIIPYKGYNYNIQVPFNVANDEFTHQYTLVINPDEIIDYYIDNVLDSSIKIEEYFYMPGNYNEDAHIITNIGGVGIEIAQSNPGSIFDNIFIGDSLEEARAFSEMTFVNKAKGEKEAKENFEKELMDMNFKSDEENEVIADEDNQEDNN
;
A
#
# COMPACT_ATOMS: atom_id res chain seq x y z
N MET A 1 -48.31 33.70 21.93
CA MET A 1 -47.43 33.01 20.96
C MET A 1 -46.70 31.89 21.69
N LYS A 2 -46.93 30.63 21.34
CA LYS A 2 -46.21 29.48 21.92
C LYS A 2 -44.95 29.26 21.09
N LEU A 3 -43.79 29.44 21.70
CA LEU A 3 -42.49 29.20 21.08
C LEU A 3 -42.17 27.71 21.24
N SER A 4 -42.34 26.92 20.19
CA SER A 4 -41.87 25.54 20.17
C SER A 4 -40.37 25.53 19.90
N LEU A 5 -39.60 25.13 20.90
CA LEU A 5 -38.17 24.86 20.78
C LEU A 5 -38.01 23.52 20.06
N VAL A 6 -37.58 23.55 18.80
CA VAL A 6 -37.17 22.34 18.07
C VAL A 6 -35.72 22.06 18.48
N VAL A 7 -35.53 21.05 19.34
CA VAL A 7 -34.19 20.51 19.63
C VAL A 7 -33.84 19.57 18.50
N CYS A 8 -32.98 20.04 17.59
CA CYS A 8 -32.35 19.18 16.58
C CYS A 8 -31.29 18.34 17.29
N LEU A 9 -31.61 17.08 17.59
CA LEU A 9 -30.62 16.07 17.97
C LEU A 9 -29.79 15.76 16.70
N LEU A 10 -28.66 16.44 16.54
CA LEU A 10 -27.61 16.02 15.62
C LEU A 10 -27.05 14.71 16.17
N ALA A 11 -27.42 13.58 15.56
CA ALA A 11 -26.69 12.35 15.77
C ALA A 11 -25.28 12.55 15.19
N ALA A 12 -24.28 12.66 16.04
CA ALA A 12 -22.90 12.57 15.59
C ALA A 12 -22.68 11.15 15.08
N ALA A 13 -22.63 10.96 13.76
CA ALA A 13 -22.15 9.71 13.18
C ALA A 13 -20.67 9.59 13.55
N SER A 14 -20.35 8.70 14.48
CA SER A 14 -18.96 8.38 14.83
C SER A 14 -18.34 7.66 13.64
N ALA A 15 -17.22 8.17 13.15
CA ALA A 15 -16.37 7.43 12.22
C ALA A 15 -16.01 6.07 12.83
N LYS A 16 -15.92 5.05 11.98
CA LYS A 16 -15.59 3.69 12.37
C LYS A 16 -14.35 3.22 11.63
N ILE A 17 -13.40 2.75 12.43
CA ILE A 17 -12.21 2.05 11.98
C ILE A 17 -12.53 0.55 12.03
N TYR A 18 -12.45 -0.12 10.89
CA TYR A 18 -12.73 -1.55 10.77
C TYR A 18 -11.46 -2.39 10.90
N PHE A 19 -10.34 -1.88 10.39
CA PHE A 19 -9.04 -2.54 10.45
C PHE A 19 -7.90 -1.51 10.41
N GLN A 20 -6.87 -1.75 11.20
CA GLN A 20 -5.61 -1.00 11.20
C GLN A 20 -4.46 -1.98 11.42
N GLU A 21 -3.37 -1.80 10.67
CA GLU A 21 -2.12 -2.53 10.84
C GLU A 21 -0.93 -1.60 10.61
N THR A 22 0.06 -1.68 11.50
CA THR A 22 1.34 -0.95 11.42
C THR A 22 2.52 -1.93 11.57
N PHE A 23 2.27 -3.20 11.28
CA PHE A 23 3.13 -4.38 11.48
C PHE A 23 4.03 -4.29 12.72
N ASN A 24 3.46 -4.01 13.89
CA ASN A 24 4.24 -3.98 15.13
C ASN A 24 4.76 -5.39 15.51
N PHE A 25 5.56 -5.50 16.59
CA PHE A 25 6.22 -6.75 16.99
C PHE A 25 5.30 -7.98 17.14
N ASN A 26 3.98 -7.80 17.21
CA ASN A 26 3.00 -8.88 17.35
C ASN A 26 2.09 -9.04 16.12
N TRP A 27 2.48 -8.52 14.95
CA TRP A 27 1.73 -8.60 13.69
C TRP A 27 1.34 -10.05 13.34
N PHE A 28 2.23 -11.01 13.60
CA PHE A 28 2.04 -12.45 13.33
C PHE A 28 0.85 -13.08 14.06
N ARG A 29 0.23 -12.38 15.01
CA ARG A 29 -1.00 -12.86 15.68
C ARG A 29 -2.24 -12.76 14.79
N ASN A 30 -2.24 -11.81 13.87
CA ASN A 30 -3.40 -11.50 13.03
C ASN A 30 -3.17 -11.87 11.56
N TRP A 31 -1.91 -12.01 11.15
CA TRP A 31 -1.53 -12.35 9.78
C TRP A 31 -1.11 -13.81 9.65
N LEU A 32 -1.57 -14.45 8.57
CA LEU A 32 -1.22 -15.82 8.21
C LEU A 32 -0.65 -15.86 6.79
N VAL A 33 0.55 -16.43 6.67
CA VAL A 33 1.17 -16.79 5.39
C VAL A 33 0.44 -18.00 4.82
N SER A 34 0.05 -17.92 3.55
CA SER A 34 -0.71 -18.98 2.91
C SER A 34 0.13 -20.26 2.74
N SER A 35 -0.53 -21.40 2.83
CA SER A 35 0.00 -22.73 2.50
C SER A 35 -0.61 -23.31 1.22
N ALA A 36 -1.31 -22.50 0.41
CA ALA A 36 -1.93 -22.97 -0.85
C ALA A 36 -0.89 -23.46 -1.88
N LYS A 37 0.29 -22.84 -1.90
CA LYS A 37 1.46 -23.24 -2.67
C LYS A 37 2.74 -22.84 -1.93
N ASN A 38 3.89 -23.10 -2.54
CA ASN A 38 5.19 -22.67 -2.00
C ASN A 38 5.40 -21.16 -2.22
N TYR A 39 4.84 -20.33 -1.33
CA TYR A 39 5.02 -18.89 -1.33
C TYR A 39 6.36 -18.47 -0.70
N GLY A 40 6.83 -17.27 -1.05
CA GLY A 40 8.04 -16.66 -0.51
C GLY A 40 7.91 -16.24 0.95
N ASN A 41 9.06 -16.02 1.57
CA ASN A 41 9.16 -15.60 2.96
C ASN A 41 8.96 -14.10 3.13
N TRP A 42 8.38 -13.73 4.26
CA TRP A 42 8.16 -12.35 4.64
C TRP A 42 9.15 -11.94 5.74
N ALA A 43 9.81 -10.80 5.57
CA ALA A 43 10.71 -10.23 6.56
C ALA A 43 10.01 -9.08 7.29
N TRP A 44 10.16 -9.03 8.60
CA TRP A 44 9.73 -7.90 9.42
C TRP A 44 10.93 -6.95 9.55
N THR A 45 10.87 -5.80 8.87
CA THR A 45 12.04 -4.93 8.68
C THR A 45 11.63 -3.48 8.40
N PRO A 46 12.43 -2.48 8.81
CA PRO A 46 12.28 -1.10 8.36
C PRO A 46 12.85 -0.87 6.95
N GLY A 47 13.49 -1.89 6.38
CA GLY A 47 14.23 -1.80 5.13
C GLY A 47 15.67 -1.32 5.33
N SER A 48 16.31 -0.99 4.21
CA SER A 48 17.67 -0.44 4.12
C SER A 48 17.74 1.08 4.30
N LEU A 49 16.71 1.80 3.85
CA LEU A 49 16.58 3.25 3.97
C LEU A 49 15.40 3.61 4.85
N TYR A 50 15.59 4.09 6.08
CA TYR A 50 14.46 4.38 6.96
C TYR A 50 14.63 5.71 7.67
N ALA A 51 13.50 6.37 7.95
CA ALA A 51 13.47 7.58 8.75
C ALA A 51 13.66 7.30 10.25
N ASP A 52 13.17 6.15 10.69
CA ASP A 52 13.15 5.69 12.08
C ASP A 52 13.49 4.20 12.12
N THR A 53 14.33 3.78 13.06
CA THR A 53 14.68 2.37 13.24
C THR A 53 13.50 1.50 13.64
N ASP A 54 12.41 2.11 14.13
CA ASP A 54 11.18 1.43 14.52
C ASP A 54 10.08 1.46 13.43
N ASP A 55 10.39 1.92 12.21
CA ASP A 55 9.45 1.99 11.08
C ASP A 55 9.28 0.65 10.34
N TYR A 56 8.90 -0.39 11.07
CA TYR A 56 8.82 -1.74 10.52
C TYR A 56 7.57 -1.95 9.68
N GLY A 57 7.76 -2.53 8.49
CA GLY A 57 6.71 -3.14 7.69
C GLY A 57 6.94 -4.63 7.45
N ILE A 58 6.16 -5.18 6.53
CA ILE A 58 6.36 -6.55 6.04
C ILE A 58 6.92 -6.53 4.61
N GLN A 59 8.11 -7.12 4.44
CA GLN A 59 8.87 -7.11 3.19
C GLN A 59 8.84 -8.47 2.49
N THR A 60 8.72 -8.49 1.17
CA THR A 60 9.02 -9.68 0.36
C THR A 60 10.52 -9.98 0.43
N ALA A 61 10.93 -11.13 1.00
CA ALA A 61 12.29 -11.30 1.52
C ALA A 61 13.23 -12.19 0.68
N ASP A 62 12.73 -12.93 -0.30
CA ASP A 62 13.52 -13.92 -1.02
C ASP A 62 13.28 -13.93 -2.54
N SER A 63 13.99 -14.78 -3.26
CA SER A 63 13.86 -14.84 -4.73
C SER A 63 12.62 -15.62 -5.20
N ASN A 64 11.68 -15.98 -4.31
CA ASN A 64 10.45 -16.63 -4.73
C ASN A 64 9.60 -15.62 -5.52
N PRO A 65 9.07 -16.00 -6.69
CA PRO A 65 8.30 -15.08 -7.50
C PRO A 65 6.87 -14.83 -7.00
N ASN A 66 6.38 -15.57 -5.99
CA ASN A 66 5.00 -15.44 -5.51
C ASN A 66 4.96 -15.29 -3.99
N TYR A 67 4.11 -14.39 -3.52
CA TYR A 67 3.89 -14.11 -2.10
C TYR A 67 2.40 -14.09 -1.78
N ALA A 68 2.01 -14.64 -0.64
CA ALA A 68 0.64 -14.57 -0.15
C ALA A 68 0.59 -14.54 1.39
N ILE A 69 0.01 -13.48 1.93
CA ILE A 69 -0.25 -13.31 3.35
C ILE A 69 -1.58 -12.59 3.55
N SER A 70 -2.31 -12.90 4.61
CA SER A 70 -3.63 -12.31 4.84
C SER A 70 -3.95 -12.18 6.32
N ALA A 71 -4.86 -11.24 6.63
CA ALA A 71 -5.44 -11.06 7.94
C ALA A 71 -6.97 -11.05 7.85
N SER A 72 -7.62 -11.72 8.78
CA SER A 72 -9.07 -11.69 8.96
C SER A 72 -9.48 -10.75 10.08
N PHE A 73 -10.64 -10.09 9.95
CA PHE A 73 -11.18 -9.18 10.97
C PHE A 73 -12.71 -9.28 11.07
N PRO A 74 -13.34 -8.72 12.13
CA PRO A 74 -14.79 -8.72 12.27
C PRO A 74 -15.49 -8.12 11.05
N ALA A 75 -16.41 -8.88 10.46
CA ALA A 75 -16.98 -8.52 9.18
C ALA A 75 -17.91 -7.30 9.25
N PHE A 76 -17.95 -6.54 8.16
CA PHE A 76 -18.81 -5.38 7.99
C PHE A 76 -19.27 -5.21 6.53
N THR A 77 -20.14 -4.23 6.30
CA THR A 77 -20.67 -3.85 4.98
C THR A 77 -20.63 -2.34 4.86
N SER A 78 -20.24 -1.82 3.70
CA SER A 78 -20.25 -0.39 3.37
C SER A 78 -21.59 -0.01 2.72
N PHE A 79 -22.64 0.19 3.52
CA PHE A 79 -23.98 0.56 3.00
C PHE A 79 -24.03 2.03 2.56
N ASP A 80 -24.20 2.95 3.50
CA ASP A 80 -24.45 4.37 3.22
C ASP A 80 -23.26 5.27 3.61
N MET A 81 -22.10 4.66 3.81
CA MET A 81 -20.88 5.34 4.25
C MET A 81 -19.76 5.08 3.24
N PRO A 82 -18.83 6.04 3.04
CA PRO A 82 -17.64 5.80 2.23
C PRO A 82 -16.89 4.57 2.74
N LEU A 83 -16.30 3.79 1.83
CA LEU A 83 -15.30 2.79 2.17
C LEU A 83 -13.92 3.36 1.87
N ILE A 84 -13.10 3.48 2.91
CA ILE A 84 -11.72 3.95 2.80
C ILE A 84 -10.78 2.75 2.91
N ILE A 85 -9.87 2.61 1.95
CA ILE A 85 -8.80 1.61 1.95
C ILE A 85 -7.50 2.35 1.70
N GLN A 86 -6.59 2.29 2.65
CA GLN A 86 -5.31 3.00 2.59
C GLN A 86 -4.19 2.09 3.04
N TYR A 87 -3.02 2.21 2.42
CA TYR A 87 -1.79 1.55 2.87
C TYR A 87 -0.57 2.27 2.30
N THR A 88 0.60 2.00 2.87
CA THR A 88 1.88 2.44 2.33
C THR A 88 2.62 1.28 1.67
N LEU A 89 3.27 1.57 0.56
CA LEU A 89 4.18 0.67 -0.15
C LEU A 89 5.50 1.39 -0.35
N LYS A 90 6.58 0.67 -0.09
CA LYS A 90 7.94 1.10 -0.40
C LYS A 90 8.62 0.06 -1.27
N ASN A 91 9.21 0.51 -2.37
CA ASN A 91 9.99 -0.35 -3.26
C ASN A 91 11.45 0.08 -3.22
N GLU A 92 12.21 -0.42 -2.24
CA GLU A 92 13.60 0.03 -1.99
C GLU A 92 14.53 -0.12 -3.21
N GLN A 93 14.15 -1.02 -4.12
CA GLN A 93 14.77 -1.15 -5.42
C GLN A 93 13.67 -1.12 -6.49
N PRO A 94 13.98 -0.60 -7.69
CA PRO A 94 13.05 -0.65 -8.81
C PRO A 94 12.53 -2.07 -9.05
N ILE A 95 11.20 -2.22 -9.12
CA ILE A 95 10.58 -3.49 -9.49
C ILE A 95 10.63 -3.62 -11.02
N ASN A 96 11.28 -4.69 -11.51
CA ASN A 96 11.30 -4.95 -12.95
C ASN A 96 9.89 -5.31 -13.47
N CYS A 97 9.24 -6.22 -12.75
CA CYS A 97 7.84 -6.57 -12.93
C CYS A 97 7.29 -7.19 -11.63
N GLY A 98 6.19 -6.68 -11.10
CA GLY A 98 5.57 -7.20 -9.90
C GLY A 98 4.48 -6.31 -9.30
N GLY A 99 3.59 -6.97 -8.55
CA GLY A 99 2.47 -6.33 -7.87
C GLY A 99 2.89 -5.64 -6.58
N GLY A 100 2.28 -4.49 -6.32
CA GLY A 100 2.33 -3.74 -5.05
C GLY A 100 0.94 -3.55 -4.44
N TYR A 101 -0.05 -4.30 -4.90
CA TYR A 101 -1.46 -4.15 -4.54
C TYR A 101 -1.90 -5.03 -3.37
N ILE A 102 -3.04 -4.67 -2.77
CA ILE A 102 -3.74 -5.47 -1.76
C ILE A 102 -5.09 -5.94 -2.28
N LYS A 103 -5.63 -7.00 -1.67
CA LYS A 103 -6.98 -7.53 -1.91
C LYS A 103 -7.83 -7.40 -0.66
N ILE A 104 -9.04 -6.89 -0.81
CA ILE A 104 -10.09 -6.92 0.22
C ILE A 104 -10.87 -8.21 0.06
N LEU A 105 -11.03 -8.96 1.15
CA LEU A 105 -11.48 -10.35 1.14
C LEU A 105 -12.84 -10.50 1.83
N PRO A 106 -13.69 -11.42 1.35
CA PRO A 106 -14.97 -11.68 1.96
C PRO A 106 -14.81 -12.40 3.30
N LYS A 107 -15.76 -12.20 4.20
CA LYS A 107 -15.88 -12.94 5.46
C LYS A 107 -15.81 -14.44 5.21
N GLY A 108 -14.96 -15.13 5.98
CA GLY A 108 -14.88 -16.59 5.95
C GLY A 108 -14.01 -17.14 4.82
N PHE A 109 -13.28 -16.29 4.10
CA PHE A 109 -12.19 -16.77 3.23
C PHE A 109 -11.18 -17.61 4.04
N ASN A 110 -10.58 -18.60 3.38
CA ASN A 110 -9.65 -19.51 4.04
C ASN A 110 -8.23 -18.95 3.95
N GLN A 111 -7.78 -18.26 5.01
CA GLN A 111 -6.43 -17.67 5.08
C GLN A 111 -5.31 -18.69 4.78
N LEU A 112 -5.46 -19.95 5.23
CA LEU A 112 -4.45 -21.00 5.03
C LEU A 112 -4.32 -21.41 3.56
N PHE A 113 -5.37 -21.20 2.76
CA PHE A 113 -5.40 -21.51 1.34
C PHE A 113 -5.60 -20.25 0.47
N PHE A 114 -5.26 -19.07 1.01
CA PHE A 114 -5.34 -17.80 0.28
C PHE A 114 -4.39 -17.83 -0.93
N SER A 115 -4.89 -17.44 -2.10
CA SER A 115 -4.18 -17.55 -3.37
C SER A 115 -4.77 -16.64 -4.45
N GLU A 116 -4.16 -16.63 -5.63
CA GLU A 116 -4.65 -15.95 -6.82
C GLU A 116 -6.09 -16.33 -7.20
N GLU A 117 -6.52 -17.55 -6.88
CA GLU A 117 -7.87 -18.07 -7.14
C GLU A 117 -8.89 -17.68 -6.07
N THR A 118 -8.43 -17.12 -4.93
CA THR A 118 -9.34 -16.76 -3.84
C THR A 118 -10.23 -15.59 -4.27
N PRO A 119 -11.57 -15.73 -4.20
CA PRO A 119 -12.46 -14.62 -4.49
C PRO A 119 -12.19 -13.43 -3.58
N TYR A 120 -12.07 -12.24 -4.18
CA TYR A 120 -11.91 -10.97 -3.48
C TYR A 120 -13.08 -10.04 -3.78
N LEU A 121 -13.18 -8.94 -3.04
CA LEU A 121 -14.20 -7.90 -3.17
C LEU A 121 -13.64 -6.66 -3.85
N ILE A 122 -12.35 -6.37 -3.64
CA ILE A 122 -11.59 -5.32 -4.32
C ILE A 122 -10.15 -5.82 -4.46
N MET A 123 -9.50 -5.54 -5.58
CA MET A 123 -8.04 -5.52 -5.69
C MET A 123 -7.61 -4.09 -6.03
N PHE A 124 -6.70 -3.53 -5.25
CA PHE A 124 -6.33 -2.12 -5.34
C PHE A 124 -4.85 -1.91 -5.08
N GLY A 125 -4.19 -1.18 -5.98
CA GLY A 125 -2.82 -0.70 -5.76
C GLY A 125 -1.92 -0.71 -6.98
N PRO A 126 -0.65 -0.35 -6.81
CA PRO A 126 0.34 -0.36 -7.89
C PRO A 126 0.59 -1.76 -8.46
N ASP A 127 0.85 -1.80 -9.75
CA ASP A 127 1.41 -2.93 -10.47
C ASP A 127 2.49 -2.39 -11.41
N TYR A 128 3.72 -2.90 -11.28
CA TYR A 128 4.88 -2.41 -12.00
C TYR A 128 5.28 -3.44 -13.04
N CYS A 129 5.60 -3.01 -14.26
CA CYS A 129 6.22 -3.88 -15.24
C CYS A 129 6.91 -3.07 -16.34
N ASN A 130 8.11 -3.49 -16.74
CA ASN A 130 8.89 -2.85 -17.81
C ASN A 130 9.18 -1.36 -17.56
N GLY A 131 9.43 -0.99 -16.30
CA GLY A 131 9.75 0.38 -15.91
C GLY A 131 8.55 1.33 -15.81
N GLU A 132 7.33 0.83 -16.06
CA GLU A 132 6.08 1.58 -15.87
C GLU A 132 5.34 1.05 -14.64
N GLY A 133 4.81 1.96 -13.82
CA GLY A 133 3.86 1.65 -12.77
C GLY A 133 2.44 2.02 -13.17
N LYS A 134 1.45 1.18 -12.83
CA LYS A 134 0.03 1.40 -13.10
C LYS A 134 -0.79 1.11 -11.85
N GLY A 135 -1.60 2.05 -11.42
CA GLY A 135 -2.53 1.86 -10.30
C GLY A 135 -3.73 1.05 -10.76
N GLN A 136 -3.79 -0.20 -10.33
CA GLN A 136 -4.87 -1.13 -10.64
C GLN A 136 -6.03 -0.95 -9.67
N LEU A 137 -7.24 -1.03 -10.21
CA LEU A 137 -8.45 -1.22 -9.44
C LEU A 137 -9.33 -2.24 -10.14
N ILE A 138 -9.66 -3.30 -9.41
CA ILE A 138 -10.53 -4.37 -9.88
C ILE A 138 -11.67 -4.54 -8.89
N ILE A 139 -12.89 -4.41 -9.38
CA ILE A 139 -14.13 -4.59 -8.60
C ILE A 139 -14.89 -5.80 -9.19
N PRO A 140 -14.95 -6.93 -8.47
CA PRO A 140 -15.76 -8.06 -8.90
C PRO A 140 -17.25 -7.76 -8.78
N TYR A 141 -18.01 -8.08 -9.82
CA TYR A 141 -19.46 -7.93 -9.84
C TYR A 141 -20.11 -9.10 -10.58
N LYS A 142 -21.10 -9.75 -9.95
CA LYS A 142 -21.85 -10.89 -10.50
C LYS A 142 -20.97 -11.99 -11.12
N GLY A 143 -19.83 -12.30 -10.50
CA GLY A 143 -18.93 -13.38 -10.91
C GLY A 143 -17.89 -13.01 -11.97
N TYR A 144 -17.80 -11.74 -12.36
CA TYR A 144 -16.78 -11.24 -13.28
C TYR A 144 -15.94 -10.17 -12.60
N ASN A 145 -14.65 -10.12 -12.93
CA ASN A 145 -13.71 -9.11 -12.45
C ASN A 145 -13.68 -7.95 -13.44
N TYR A 146 -14.08 -6.76 -13.00
CA TYR A 146 -14.07 -5.56 -13.83
C TYR A 146 -12.86 -4.71 -13.47
N ASN A 147 -11.95 -4.55 -14.43
CA ASN A 147 -10.78 -3.69 -14.30
C ASN A 147 -11.15 -2.25 -14.66
N ILE A 148 -10.50 -1.30 -14.00
CA ILE A 148 -10.50 0.09 -14.42
C ILE A 148 -9.94 0.23 -15.84
N GLN A 149 -10.58 1.04 -16.68
CA GLN A 149 -10.20 1.22 -18.09
C GLN A 149 -8.92 2.05 -18.24
N VAL A 150 -8.79 3.08 -17.40
CA VAL A 150 -7.62 3.97 -17.36
C VAL A 150 -6.96 3.76 -16.00
N PRO A 151 -5.79 3.10 -15.94
CA PRO A 151 -5.09 2.88 -14.67
C PRO A 151 -4.75 4.21 -14.00
N PHE A 152 -4.74 4.21 -12.66
CA PHE A 152 -4.34 5.37 -11.89
C PHE A 152 -2.83 5.63 -11.98
N ASN A 153 -2.42 6.86 -11.70
CA ASN A 153 -1.01 7.19 -11.52
C ASN A 153 -0.45 6.47 -10.28
N VAL A 154 0.84 6.15 -10.30
CA VAL A 154 1.56 5.63 -9.12
C VAL A 154 2.95 6.24 -9.08
N ALA A 155 3.50 6.36 -7.88
CA ALA A 155 4.90 6.68 -7.71
C ALA A 155 5.80 5.58 -8.28
N ASN A 156 6.96 5.99 -8.82
CA ASN A 156 7.92 5.12 -9.48
C ASN A 156 9.36 5.49 -9.05
N ASP A 157 9.55 5.66 -7.76
CA ASP A 157 10.83 5.85 -7.10
C ASP A 157 10.96 4.85 -5.93
N GLU A 158 12.03 4.96 -5.14
CA GLU A 158 12.34 4.01 -4.07
C GLU A 158 11.78 4.37 -2.68
N PHE A 159 11.08 5.50 -2.58
CA PHE A 159 10.55 5.99 -1.31
C PHE A 159 9.25 5.31 -0.95
N THR A 160 8.87 5.48 0.31
CA THR A 160 7.56 5.08 0.80
C THR A 160 6.51 6.01 0.21
N HIS A 161 5.46 5.43 -0.38
CA HIS A 161 4.29 6.15 -0.87
C HIS A 161 3.01 5.59 -0.28
N GLN A 162 2.03 6.48 -0.06
CA GLN A 162 0.72 6.10 0.43
C GLN A 162 -0.30 6.10 -0.70
N TYR A 163 -1.09 5.04 -0.77
CA TYR A 163 -2.19 4.89 -1.71
C TYR A 163 -3.51 4.80 -0.96
N THR A 164 -4.45 5.69 -1.28
CA THR A 164 -5.78 5.70 -0.65
C THR A 164 -6.86 5.61 -1.72
N LEU A 165 -7.74 4.63 -1.57
CA LEU A 165 -8.97 4.46 -2.33
C LEU A 165 -10.16 4.82 -1.44
N VAL A 166 -11.04 5.68 -1.95
CA VAL A 166 -12.31 6.04 -1.34
C VAL A 166 -13.42 5.65 -2.30
N ILE A 167 -14.30 4.73 -1.89
CA ILE A 167 -15.51 4.37 -2.65
C ILE A 167 -16.69 5.04 -1.94
N ASN A 168 -17.27 6.05 -2.57
CA ASN A 168 -18.37 6.82 -1.98
C ASN A 168 -19.75 6.19 -2.29
N PRO A 169 -20.78 6.45 -1.46
CA PRO A 169 -22.15 5.98 -1.71
C PRO A 169 -22.81 6.55 -2.97
N ASP A 170 -22.26 7.62 -3.55
CA ASP A 170 -22.73 8.24 -4.80
C ASP A 170 -22.01 7.69 -6.05
N GLU A 171 -21.34 6.55 -5.91
CA GLU A 171 -20.59 5.85 -6.96
C GLU A 171 -19.36 6.61 -7.50
N ILE A 172 -18.90 7.61 -6.75
CA ILE A 172 -17.64 8.31 -7.02
C ILE A 172 -16.51 7.58 -6.30
N ILE A 173 -15.45 7.28 -7.04
CA ILE A 173 -14.18 6.80 -6.50
C ILE A 173 -13.20 7.97 -6.47
N ASP A 174 -12.70 8.28 -5.28
CA ASP A 174 -11.56 9.17 -5.12
C ASP A 174 -10.29 8.35 -4.86
N TYR A 175 -9.23 8.68 -5.58
CA TYR A 175 -7.93 8.06 -5.46
C TYR A 175 -6.89 9.12 -5.10
N TYR A 176 -6.11 8.81 -4.05
CA TYR A 176 -5.07 9.69 -3.53
C TYR A 176 -3.72 9.00 -3.54
N ILE A 177 -2.69 9.80 -3.84
CA ILE A 177 -1.29 9.45 -3.63
C ILE A 177 -0.73 10.45 -2.62
N ASP A 178 -0.11 9.96 -1.54
CA ASP A 178 0.50 10.78 -0.50
C ASP A 178 -0.45 11.86 0.06
N ASN A 179 -1.70 11.48 0.32
CA ASN A 179 -2.82 12.34 0.75
C ASN A 179 -3.27 13.43 -0.26
N VAL A 180 -2.70 13.47 -1.46
CA VAL A 180 -3.09 14.38 -2.54
C VAL A 180 -4.07 13.68 -3.48
N LEU A 181 -5.20 14.33 -3.76
CA LEU A 181 -6.20 13.81 -4.71
C LEU A 181 -5.57 13.78 -6.11
N ASP A 182 -5.45 12.57 -6.67
CA ASP A 182 -4.95 12.37 -8.02
C ASP A 182 -6.10 12.23 -9.02
N SER A 183 -7.11 11.43 -8.67
CA SER A 183 -8.23 11.11 -9.55
C SER A 183 -9.55 11.05 -8.78
N SER A 184 -10.63 11.57 -9.38
CA SER A 184 -12.01 11.44 -8.88
C SER A 184 -12.88 11.02 -10.06
N ILE A 185 -13.40 9.79 -10.02
CA ILE A 185 -14.03 9.14 -11.18
C ILE A 185 -15.37 8.53 -10.82
N LYS A 186 -16.30 8.51 -11.77
CA LYS A 186 -17.57 7.79 -11.60
C LYS A 186 -17.42 6.35 -12.07
N ILE A 187 -17.87 5.39 -11.26
CA ILE A 187 -17.74 3.96 -11.51
C ILE A 187 -18.26 3.58 -12.93
N GLU A 188 -19.45 4.02 -13.31
CA GLU A 188 -20.06 3.70 -14.62
C GLU A 188 -19.28 4.21 -15.85
N GLU A 189 -18.43 5.23 -15.68
CA GLU A 189 -17.68 5.84 -16.79
C GLU A 189 -16.33 5.16 -17.03
N TYR A 190 -15.74 4.58 -15.98
CA TYR A 190 -14.35 4.10 -15.99
C TYR A 190 -14.21 2.58 -15.90
N PHE A 191 -15.33 1.85 -15.87
CA PHE A 191 -15.37 0.38 -15.93
C PHE A 191 -16.24 -0.07 -17.11
N TYR A 192 -15.88 -1.19 -17.73
CA TYR A 192 -16.73 -1.80 -18.77
C TYR A 192 -17.94 -2.46 -18.13
N MET A 193 -18.99 -1.67 -17.88
CA MET A 193 -20.15 -2.16 -17.16
C MET A 193 -20.92 -3.24 -17.92
N PRO A 194 -21.35 -4.31 -17.23
CA PRO A 194 -22.26 -5.25 -17.85
C PRO A 194 -23.61 -4.58 -18.06
N GLY A 195 -24.36 -5.01 -19.09
CA GLY A 195 -25.69 -4.48 -19.38
C GLY A 195 -26.75 -4.69 -18.27
N ASN A 196 -26.40 -5.39 -17.18
CA ASN A 196 -27.22 -5.60 -15.99
C ASN A 196 -26.62 -4.94 -14.72
N TYR A 197 -25.80 -3.91 -14.89
CA TYR A 197 -25.36 -3.02 -13.82
C TYR A 197 -26.58 -2.38 -13.12
N ASN A 198 -26.52 -2.23 -11.81
CA ASN A 198 -27.51 -1.50 -11.01
C ASN A 198 -26.80 -0.54 -10.05
N GLU A 199 -27.54 0.45 -9.58
CA GLU A 199 -27.03 1.53 -8.70
C GLU A 199 -26.56 1.02 -7.32
N ASP A 200 -26.75 -0.26 -6.98
CA ASP A 200 -26.25 -0.86 -5.73
C ASP A 200 -24.86 -1.48 -5.88
N ALA A 201 -24.23 -1.40 -7.06
CA ALA A 201 -22.96 -2.07 -7.33
C ALA A 201 -21.78 -1.54 -6.51
N HIS A 202 -21.88 -0.31 -5.98
CA HIS A 202 -20.92 0.27 -5.06
C HIS A 202 -21.02 -0.31 -3.63
N ILE A 203 -22.10 -1.01 -3.30
CA ILE A 203 -22.31 -1.60 -1.97
C ILE A 203 -21.51 -2.89 -1.87
N ILE A 204 -20.44 -2.84 -1.08
CA ILE A 204 -19.58 -4.00 -0.86
C ILE A 204 -19.97 -4.66 0.46
N THR A 205 -20.51 -5.87 0.33
CA THR A 205 -21.03 -6.65 1.46
C THR A 205 -20.02 -7.69 1.92
N ASN A 206 -20.15 -8.08 3.20
CA ASN A 206 -19.36 -9.15 3.81
C ASN A 206 -17.85 -8.94 3.75
N ILE A 207 -17.35 -7.71 3.87
CA ILE A 207 -15.91 -7.46 3.99
C ILE A 207 -15.43 -8.07 5.30
N GLY A 208 -14.39 -8.90 5.28
CA GLY A 208 -13.91 -9.61 6.48
C GLY A 208 -12.44 -10.00 6.48
N GLY A 209 -11.67 -9.51 5.50
CA GLY A 209 -10.23 -9.69 5.50
C GLY A 209 -9.52 -8.76 4.53
N VAL A 210 -8.20 -8.73 4.66
CA VAL A 210 -7.26 -8.09 3.75
C VAL A 210 -6.14 -9.08 3.46
N GLY A 211 -5.62 -9.08 2.25
CA GLY A 211 -4.48 -9.92 1.90
C GLY A 211 -3.59 -9.29 0.86
N ILE A 212 -2.32 -9.64 0.91
CA ILE A 212 -1.32 -9.32 -0.10
C ILE A 212 -1.03 -10.64 -0.80
N GLU A 213 -1.47 -10.75 -2.05
CA GLU A 213 -1.15 -11.89 -2.92
C GLU A 213 -0.62 -11.31 -4.23
N ILE A 214 0.67 -11.45 -4.45
CA ILE A 214 1.41 -10.77 -5.52
C ILE A 214 2.44 -11.70 -6.13
N ALA A 215 2.74 -11.46 -7.40
CA ALA A 215 3.94 -11.97 -8.04
C ALA A 215 4.96 -10.84 -8.20
N GLN A 216 6.25 -11.12 -7.97
CA GLN A 216 7.34 -10.16 -8.14
C GLN A 216 8.57 -10.84 -8.73
N SER A 217 9.21 -10.18 -9.69
CA SER A 217 10.45 -10.65 -10.31
C SER A 217 11.67 -10.45 -9.41
N ASN A 218 11.64 -9.43 -8.56
CA ASN A 218 12.63 -9.17 -7.52
C ASN A 218 11.93 -8.83 -6.20
N PRO A 219 12.41 -9.35 -5.05
CA PRO A 219 11.87 -9.03 -3.72
C PRO A 219 12.14 -7.59 -3.30
N GLY A 220 11.69 -7.21 -2.11
CA GLY A 220 12.09 -5.96 -1.44
C GLY A 220 10.96 -4.97 -1.23
N SER A 221 9.76 -5.24 -1.75
CA SER A 221 8.59 -4.40 -1.47
C SER A 221 8.18 -4.53 -0.02
N ILE A 222 8.04 -3.39 0.66
CA ILE A 222 7.60 -3.29 2.06
C ILE A 222 6.19 -2.72 2.09
N PHE A 223 5.28 -3.46 2.71
CA PHE A 223 3.90 -3.03 2.95
C PHE A 223 3.75 -2.61 4.42
N ASP A 224 3.07 -1.49 4.66
CA ASP A 224 2.76 -1.03 6.01
C ASP A 224 1.49 -0.15 6.03
N ASN A 225 1.08 0.28 7.23
CA ASN A 225 0.09 1.32 7.48
C ASN A 225 -1.26 1.07 6.80
N ILE A 226 -1.72 -0.18 6.87
CA ILE A 226 -3.00 -0.58 6.28
C ILE A 226 -4.12 -0.04 7.16
N PHE A 227 -5.05 0.70 6.56
CA PHE A 227 -6.24 1.27 7.19
C PHE A 227 -7.47 0.92 6.35
N ILE A 228 -8.52 0.44 7.03
CA ILE A 228 -9.84 0.24 6.44
C ILE A 228 -10.87 0.88 7.38
N GLY A 229 -11.62 1.86 6.86
CA GLY A 229 -12.53 2.70 7.65
C GLY A 229 -13.63 3.31 6.80
N ASP A 230 -14.40 4.22 7.40
CA ASP A 230 -15.44 4.99 6.70
C ASP A 230 -15.30 6.52 6.77
N SER A 231 -14.15 6.99 7.25
CA SER A 231 -13.84 8.42 7.34
C SER A 231 -12.46 8.71 6.75
N LEU A 232 -12.45 9.56 5.71
CA LEU A 232 -11.20 10.08 5.14
C LEU A 232 -10.42 10.93 6.15
N GLU A 233 -11.12 11.60 7.08
CA GLU A 233 -10.49 12.37 8.15
C GLU A 233 -9.69 11.46 9.10
N GLU A 234 -10.27 10.32 9.53
CA GLU A 234 -9.57 9.34 10.36
C GLU A 234 -8.42 8.65 9.60
N ALA A 235 -8.60 8.36 8.31
CA ALA A 235 -7.53 7.80 7.48
C ALA A 235 -6.35 8.77 7.34
N ARG A 236 -6.63 10.07 7.19
CA ARG A 236 -5.61 11.13 7.19
C ARG A 236 -4.95 11.29 8.56
N ALA A 237 -5.72 11.27 9.65
CA ALA A 237 -5.16 11.32 11.00
C ALA A 237 -4.21 10.14 11.26
N PHE A 238 -4.58 8.94 10.80
CA PHE A 238 -3.71 7.77 10.83
C PHE A 238 -2.45 7.98 9.99
N SER A 239 -2.60 8.46 8.74
CA SER A 239 -1.48 8.80 7.85
C SER A 239 -0.51 9.82 8.45
N GLU A 240 -1.02 10.86 9.13
CA GLU A 240 -0.19 11.85 9.79
C GLU A 240 0.71 11.20 10.86
N MET A 241 0.16 10.27 11.63
CA MET A 241 0.90 9.57 12.68
C MET A 241 1.91 8.56 12.12
N THR A 242 1.61 7.92 10.99
CA THR A 242 2.36 6.75 10.54
C THR A 242 3.23 6.97 9.30
N PHE A 243 2.82 7.86 8.40
CA PHE A 243 3.46 8.08 7.10
C PHE A 243 4.02 9.50 6.95
N VAL A 244 3.20 10.54 7.09
CA VAL A 244 3.58 11.92 6.71
C VAL A 244 4.82 12.40 7.46
N ASN A 245 4.86 12.15 8.77
CA ASN A 245 6.00 12.53 9.61
C ASN A 245 7.30 11.77 9.26
N LYS A 246 7.18 10.56 8.70
CA LYS A 246 8.33 9.69 8.38
C LYS A 246 8.82 9.88 6.96
N ALA A 247 7.94 10.13 5.99
CA ALA A 247 8.28 10.31 4.58
C ALA A 247 9.32 11.43 4.35
N LYS A 248 9.26 12.51 5.14
CA LYS A 248 10.29 13.57 5.08
C LYS A 248 11.64 13.08 5.60
N GLY A 249 11.64 12.36 6.72
CA GLY A 249 12.86 11.81 7.32
C GLY A 249 13.54 10.77 6.43
N GLU A 250 12.77 9.98 5.68
CA GLU A 250 13.30 8.99 4.74
C GLU A 250 14.10 9.65 3.61
N LYS A 251 13.58 10.76 3.04
CA LYS A 251 14.29 11.54 2.02
C LYS A 251 15.58 12.15 2.56
N GLU A 252 15.52 12.75 3.75
CA GLU A 252 16.70 13.31 4.42
C GLU A 252 17.75 12.24 4.75
N ALA A 253 17.31 11.05 5.19
CA ALA A 253 18.20 9.92 5.46
C ALA A 253 18.94 9.49 4.18
N LYS A 254 18.25 9.49 3.03
CA LYS A 254 18.87 9.15 1.74
C LYS A 254 19.91 10.18 1.34
N GLU A 255 19.56 11.47 1.38
CA GLU A 255 20.49 12.55 1.03
C GLU A 255 21.75 12.52 1.90
N ASN A 256 21.60 12.24 3.19
CA ASN A 256 22.74 12.08 4.10
C ASN A 256 23.59 10.85 3.76
N PHE A 257 22.97 9.71 3.51
CA PHE A 257 23.66 8.49 3.12
C PHE A 257 24.44 8.65 1.81
N GLU A 258 23.83 9.27 0.79
CA GLU A 258 24.49 9.57 -0.49
C GLU A 258 25.66 10.53 -0.31
N LYS A 259 25.50 11.55 0.54
CA LYS A 259 26.58 12.48 0.85
C LYS A 259 27.75 11.80 1.56
N GLU A 260 27.47 10.94 2.54
CA GLU A 260 28.50 10.16 3.23
C GLU A 260 29.23 9.21 2.27
N LEU A 261 28.51 8.57 1.34
CA LEU A 261 29.11 7.76 0.27
C LEU A 261 30.03 8.59 -0.64
N MET A 262 29.61 9.79 -1.05
CA MET A 262 30.44 10.68 -1.85
C MET A 262 31.71 11.13 -1.10
N ASP A 263 31.58 11.50 0.18
CA ASP A 263 32.71 11.92 1.01
C ASP A 263 33.71 10.77 1.25
N MET A 264 33.23 9.53 1.36
CA MET A 264 34.09 8.34 1.47
C MET A 264 34.83 8.05 0.16
N ASN A 265 34.14 8.11 -0.98
CA ASN A 265 34.76 7.88 -2.29
C ASN A 265 35.84 8.93 -2.59
N PHE A 266 35.55 10.21 -2.30
CA PHE A 266 36.51 11.30 -2.48
C PHE A 266 37.79 11.08 -1.65
N LYS A 267 37.65 10.65 -0.38
CA LYS A 267 38.81 10.30 0.46
C LYS A 267 39.59 9.11 -0.09
N SER A 268 38.91 8.08 -0.61
CA SER A 268 39.59 6.94 -1.21
C SER A 268 40.34 7.31 -2.50
N ASP A 269 39.80 8.24 -3.28
CA ASP A 269 40.47 8.74 -4.49
C ASP A 269 41.72 9.57 -4.12
N GLU A 270 41.64 10.44 -3.11
CA GLU A 270 42.80 11.17 -2.57
C GLU A 270 43.88 10.22 -2.03
N GLU A 271 43.50 9.19 -1.26
CA GLU A 271 44.45 8.19 -0.75
C GLU A 271 45.12 7.39 -1.87
N ASN A 272 44.37 7.02 -2.92
CA ASN A 272 44.92 6.30 -4.08
C ASN A 272 45.85 7.18 -4.92
N GLU A 273 45.57 8.47 -5.07
CA GLU A 273 46.49 9.42 -5.74
C GLU A 273 47.80 9.59 -4.97
N VAL A 274 47.74 9.69 -3.64
CA VAL A 274 48.95 9.78 -2.80
C VAL A 274 49.80 8.51 -2.90
N ILE A 275 49.20 7.32 -2.86
CA ILE A 275 49.92 6.05 -3.04
C ILE A 275 50.57 5.97 -4.43
N ALA A 276 49.85 6.37 -5.48
CA ALA A 276 50.39 6.37 -6.84
C ALA A 276 51.56 7.36 -7.01
N ASP A 277 51.53 8.50 -6.33
CA ASP A 277 52.64 9.47 -6.32
C ASP A 277 53.85 8.97 -5.52
N GLU A 278 53.64 8.23 -4.43
CA GLU A 278 54.72 7.59 -3.66
C GLU A 278 55.41 6.46 -4.46
N ASP A 279 54.63 5.58 -5.10
CA ASP A 279 55.16 4.48 -5.94
C ASP A 279 55.99 5.03 -7.13
N ASN A 280 55.55 6.13 -7.75
CA ASN A 280 56.29 6.77 -8.86
C ASN A 280 57.57 7.49 -8.42
N GLN A 281 57.72 7.81 -7.12
CA GLN A 281 58.94 8.39 -6.56
C GLN A 281 59.97 7.35 -6.16
N GLU A 282 59.56 6.13 -5.79
CA GLU A 282 60.48 5.03 -5.47
C GLU A 282 61.14 4.43 -6.73
N ASP A 283 60.47 4.43 -7.89
CA ASP A 283 61.01 3.92 -9.16
C ASP A 283 62.05 4.85 -9.85
N ASN A 284 62.30 6.05 -9.30
CA ASN A 284 63.22 7.06 -9.86
C ASN A 284 64.53 7.27 -9.05
N ASN A 285 64.84 6.41 -8.08
CA ASN A 285 66.10 6.40 -7.29
C ASN A 285 66.92 5.13 -7.50
#